data_AF-A0A6I3UAF7-F1
#
_entry.id   AF-A0A6I3UAF7-F1
#
_cell.length_a   1.000
_cell.length_b   1.000
_cell.length_c   1.000
_cell.angle_alpha   90.00
_cell.angle_beta   90.00
_cell.angle_gamma   90.00
#
_symmetry.space_group_name_H-M   'P 1'
#
loop_
_entity.id
_entity.type
_entity.pdbx_description
1 polymer ?
#
loop_
_entity_poly.entity_id
_entity_poly.type
_entity_poly.pdbx_seq_one_letter_code
_entity_poly.pdbx_strand_id
1 'polypeptide(L)'
;YKDSVGTYIDGKEKTDWNSKITRAMNYLQRESSLEEIVRLVGIDSLSENERLTMEIAKQIREDYLQQNAFDSVDTFTSFAKQEAMLSNILTFADQANHALELGSYFTE
;
A
#
# COMPACT_ATOMS: atom_id res chain seq x y z
N TYR A 1 -16.89 12.90 -2.68
CA TYR A 1 -17.38 11.80 -1.82
C TYR A 1 -16.32 11.20 -0.92
N LYS A 2 -15.03 11.16 -1.29
CA LYS A 2 -13.96 10.54 -0.48
C LYS A 2 -13.94 11.04 0.97
N ASP A 3 -13.90 12.35 1.18
CA ASP A 3 -13.76 12.94 2.53
C ASP A 3 -15.01 12.69 3.40
N SER A 4 -16.20 12.83 2.81
CA SER A 4 -17.47 12.57 3.49
C SER A 4 -17.65 11.09 3.85
N VAL A 5 -17.22 10.19 2.97
CA VAL A 5 -17.32 8.73 3.18
C VAL A 5 -16.26 8.26 4.19
N GLY A 6 -15.03 8.76 4.09
CA GLY A 6 -13.96 8.47 5.05
C GLY A 6 -14.36 8.86 6.46
N THR A 7 -14.83 10.10 6.66
CA THR A 7 -15.31 10.58 7.97
C THR A 7 -16.46 9.73 8.51
N TYR A 8 -17.39 9.31 7.65
CA TYR A 8 -18.49 8.44 8.04
C TYR A 8 -18.01 7.05 8.49
N ILE A 9 -17.11 6.42 7.72
CA ILE A 9 -16.56 5.10 8.04
C ILE A 9 -15.77 5.15 9.34
N ASP A 10 -14.89 6.14 9.50
CA ASP A 10 -14.07 6.32 10.71
C ASP A 10 -14.97 6.40 11.95
N GLY A 11 -16.06 7.17 11.88
CA GLY A 11 -17.02 7.31 12.97
C GLY A 11 -17.86 6.05 13.25
N LYS A 12 -18.29 5.35 12.20
CA LYS A 12 -19.14 4.16 12.30
C LYS A 12 -18.37 2.95 12.80
N GLU A 13 -17.22 2.69 12.20
CA GLU A 13 -16.41 1.48 12.41
C GLU A 13 -15.34 1.69 13.49
N LYS A 14 -15.15 2.94 13.96
CA LYS A 14 -14.15 3.34 14.98
C LYS A 14 -12.72 2.95 14.57
N THR A 15 -12.40 3.18 13.31
CA THR A 15 -11.10 2.93 12.71
C THR A 15 -10.51 4.23 12.17
N ASP A 16 -9.22 4.20 11.82
CA ASP A 16 -8.50 5.27 11.12
C ASP A 16 -8.48 5.05 9.60
N TRP A 17 -9.58 4.52 9.05
CA TRP A 17 -9.69 4.07 7.66
C TRP A 17 -9.30 5.13 6.64
N ASN A 18 -9.76 6.38 6.82
CA ASN A 18 -9.42 7.46 5.90
C ASN A 18 -7.90 7.74 5.85
N SER A 19 -7.22 7.61 6.99
CA SER A 19 -5.76 7.76 7.07
C SER A 19 -5.06 6.65 6.30
N LYS A 20 -5.46 5.38 6.53
CA LYS A 20 -4.91 4.20 5.84
C LYS A 20 -5.06 4.30 4.33
N ILE A 21 -6.24 4.68 3.84
CA ILE A 21 -6.49 4.85 2.40
C ILE A 21 -5.66 5.99 1.82
N THR A 22 -5.52 7.11 2.54
CA THR A 22 -4.67 8.22 2.09
C THR A 22 -3.21 7.78 2.01
N ARG A 23 -2.73 7.02 3.00
CA ARG A 23 -1.37 6.51 3.03
C ARG A 23 -1.09 5.51 1.90
N ALA A 24 -1.99 4.56 1.65
CA ALA A 24 -1.88 3.63 0.53
C ALA A 24 -1.88 4.34 -0.83
N MET A 25 -2.72 5.36 -1.00
CA MET A 25 -2.74 6.18 -2.20
C MET A 25 -1.42 6.92 -2.42
N ASN A 26 -0.78 7.42 -1.35
CA ASN A 26 0.51 8.07 -1.44
C ASN A 26 1.61 7.11 -1.93
N TYR A 27 1.60 5.84 -1.49
CA TYR A 27 2.53 4.82 -2.00
C TYR A 27 2.35 4.59 -3.51
N LEU A 28 1.11 4.44 -3.98
CA LEU A 28 0.81 4.27 -5.41
C LEU A 28 1.23 5.49 -6.26
N GLN A 29 1.01 6.71 -5.75
CA GLN A 29 1.45 7.93 -6.44
C GLN A 29 2.97 8.04 -6.51
N ARG A 30 3.65 7.64 -5.43
CA ARG A 30 5.11 7.63 -5.36
C ARG A 30 5.69 6.57 -6.30
N GLU A 31 5.11 5.38 -6.35
CA GLU A 31 5.45 4.33 -7.32
C GLU A 31 5.35 4.87 -8.75
N SER A 32 4.22 5.49 -9.12
CA SER A 32 4.05 6.06 -10.47
C SER A 32 5.15 7.06 -10.85
N SER A 33 5.63 7.85 -9.87
CA SER A 33 6.73 8.80 -10.08
C SER A 33 8.09 8.08 -10.22
N LEU A 34 8.30 7.02 -9.44
CA LEU A 34 9.52 6.20 -9.50
C LEU A 34 9.59 5.38 -10.79
N GLU A 35 8.47 4.87 -11.29
CA GLU A 35 8.42 4.16 -12.58
C GLU A 35 8.87 5.05 -13.75
N GLU A 36 8.56 6.36 -13.72
CA GLU A 36 9.08 7.30 -14.72
C GLU A 36 10.61 7.39 -14.67
N ILE A 37 11.18 7.44 -13.47
CA ILE A 37 12.63 7.45 -13.27
C ILE A 37 13.23 6.13 -13.77
N VAL A 38 12.67 4.99 -13.37
CA VAL A 38 13.13 3.65 -13.79
C VAL A 38 13.11 3.50 -15.32
N ARG A 39 12.07 4.02 -15.99
CA ARG A 39 11.99 4.00 -17.47
C ARG A 39 13.10 4.80 -18.15
N LEU A 40 13.62 5.84 -17.50
CA LEU A 40 14.66 6.71 -18.05
C LEU A 40 16.08 6.22 -17.76
N VAL A 41 16.34 5.73 -16.54
CA VAL A 41 17.70 5.45 -16.05
C VAL A 41 17.92 4.03 -15.50
N GLY A 42 16.88 3.19 -15.45
CA GLY A 42 16.94 1.83 -14.92
C GLY A 42 16.68 1.73 -13.41
N ILE A 43 16.37 0.53 -12.91
CA ILE A 43 16.00 0.30 -11.50
C ILE A 43 17.18 0.44 -10.52
N ASP A 44 18.40 0.18 -11.01
CA ASP A 44 19.63 0.27 -10.22
C ASP A 44 19.92 1.69 -9.73
N SER A 45 19.30 2.71 -10.34
CA SER A 45 19.45 4.11 -9.92
C SER A 45 18.68 4.45 -8.65
N LEU A 46 17.72 3.62 -8.23
CA LEU A 46 16.90 3.89 -7.07
C LEU A 46 17.66 3.64 -5.77
N SER A 47 17.35 4.43 -4.73
CA SER A 47 17.76 4.14 -3.37
C SER A 47 17.01 2.93 -2.79
N GLU A 48 17.49 2.35 -1.69
CA GLU A 48 16.80 1.23 -1.02
C GLU A 48 15.40 1.60 -0.55
N ASN A 49 15.21 2.83 -0.04
CA ASN A 49 13.89 3.32 0.36
C ASN A 49 12.93 3.45 -0.83
N GLU A 50 13.44 3.83 -2.00
CA GLU A 50 12.63 3.92 -3.23
C GLU A 50 12.28 2.54 -3.77
N ARG A 51 13.22 1.58 -3.73
CA ARG A 51 12.92 0.18 -4.04
C ARG A 51 11.88 -0.41 -3.09
N LEU A 52 12.02 -0.19 -1.78
CA LEU A 52 11.03 -0.61 -0.80
C LEU A 52 9.67 0.04 -1.06
N THR A 53 9.64 1.32 -1.44
CA THR A 53 8.41 2.03 -1.81
C THR A 53 7.71 1.36 -3.00
N MET A 54 8.46 0.96 -4.04
CA MET A 54 7.92 0.21 -5.16
C MET A 54 7.36 -1.16 -4.72
N GLU A 55 8.06 -1.87 -3.83
CA GLU A 55 7.60 -3.18 -3.34
C GLU A 55 6.31 -3.06 -2.49
N ILE A 56 6.22 -2.05 -1.63
CA ILE A 56 4.98 -1.79 -0.86
C ILE A 56 3.83 -1.44 -1.82
N ALA A 57 4.08 -0.63 -2.85
CA ALA A 57 3.07 -0.27 -3.83
C ALA A 57 2.63 -1.48 -4.68
N LYS A 58 3.56 -2.38 -5.02
CA LYS A 58 3.28 -3.66 -5.67
C LYS A 58 2.36 -4.53 -4.81
N GLN A 59 2.60 -4.68 -3.50
CA GLN A 59 1.67 -5.38 -2.59
C GLN A 59 0.28 -4.73 -2.60
N ILE A 60 0.19 -3.39 -2.59
CA ILE A 60 -1.11 -2.71 -2.71
C ILE A 60 -1.79 -3.06 -4.04
N ARG A 61 -1.06 -3.08 -5.16
CA ARG A 61 -1.62 -3.41 -6.48
C ARG A 61 -2.06 -4.86 -6.59
N GLU A 62 -1.22 -5.80 -6.17
CA GLU A 62 -1.37 -7.23 -6.43
C GLU A 62 -2.17 -7.95 -5.34
N ASP A 63 -2.02 -7.55 -4.08
CA ASP A 63 -2.66 -8.24 -2.95
C ASP A 63 -3.97 -7.57 -2.49
N TYR A 64 -4.20 -6.31 -2.88
CA TYR A 64 -5.36 -5.55 -2.43
C TYR A 64 -6.25 -5.02 -3.56
N LEU A 65 -5.68 -4.36 -4.57
CA LEU A 65 -6.46 -3.77 -5.67
C LEU A 65 -6.91 -4.81 -6.70
N GLN A 66 -6.06 -5.80 -6.99
CA GLN A 66 -6.46 -6.93 -7.82
C GLN A 66 -7.44 -7.82 -7.04
N GLN A 67 -8.60 -8.08 -7.65
CA GLN A 67 -9.61 -8.97 -7.10
C GLN A 67 -10.13 -9.89 -8.20
N ASN A 68 -10.13 -11.19 -7.94
CA ASN A 68 -10.59 -12.19 -8.89
C ASN A 68 -12.11 -12.40 -8.76
N ALA A 69 -12.87 -11.76 -9.65
CA ALA A 69 -14.33 -11.87 -9.68
C ALA A 69 -14.86 -13.30 -9.90
N PHE A 70 -14.03 -14.22 -10.44
CA PHE A 70 -14.38 -15.62 -10.68
C PHE A 70 -14.02 -16.55 -9.51
N ASP A 71 -13.28 -16.07 -8.51
CA ASP A 71 -12.97 -16.84 -7.31
C ASP A 71 -14.08 -16.71 -6.27
N SER A 72 -14.50 -17.82 -5.69
CA SER A 72 -15.63 -17.86 -4.74
C SER A 72 -15.39 -17.10 -3.42
N VAL A 73 -14.13 -16.86 -3.04
CA VAL A 73 -13.73 -16.17 -1.81
C VAL A 73 -13.36 -14.70 -2.09
N ASP A 74 -12.81 -14.42 -3.26
CA ASP A 74 -12.31 -13.09 -3.66
C ASP A 74 -13.30 -12.28 -4.51
N THR A 75 -14.42 -12.89 -4.93
CA THR A 75 -15.51 -12.18 -5.64
C THR A 75 -16.14 -11.05 -4.82
N PHE A 76 -16.05 -11.11 -3.48
CA PHE A 76 -16.51 -10.07 -2.57
C PHE A 76 -15.68 -10.04 -1.29
N THR A 77 -15.32 -8.83 -0.85
CA THR A 77 -14.54 -8.62 0.37
C THR A 77 -15.33 -7.71 1.33
N SER A 78 -15.67 -8.24 2.50
CA SER A 78 -16.36 -7.47 3.56
C SER A 78 -15.48 -6.33 4.07
N PHE A 79 -16.09 -5.28 4.65
CA PHE A 79 -15.32 -4.15 5.18
C PHE A 79 -14.27 -4.58 6.23
N ALA A 80 -14.64 -5.46 7.16
CA ALA A 80 -13.69 -5.96 8.16
C ALA A 80 -12.48 -6.68 7.51
N LYS A 81 -12.70 -7.42 6.42
CA LYS A 81 -11.60 -8.06 5.66
C LYS A 81 -10.77 -7.03 4.91
N GLN A 82 -11.40 -6.02 4.28
CA GLN A 82 -10.71 -4.90 3.63
C GLN A 82 -9.79 -4.15 4.61
N GLU A 83 -10.32 -3.81 5.79
CA GLU A 83 -9.60 -3.10 6.85
C GLU A 83 -8.40 -3.90 7.36
N ALA A 84 -8.59 -5.19 7.63
CA ALA A 84 -7.51 -6.06 8.10
C ALA A 84 -6.41 -6.25 7.04
N MET A 85 -6.79 -6.49 5.77
CA MET A 85 -5.82 -6.67 4.68
C MET A 85 -4.98 -5.41 4.46
N LEU A 86 -5.61 -4.23 4.38
CA LEU A 86 -4.88 -2.98 4.22
C LEU A 86 -3.98 -2.67 5.42
N SER A 87 -4.47 -2.95 6.63
CA SER A 87 -3.68 -2.80 7.85
C SER A 87 -2.44 -3.69 7.86
N ASN A 88 -2.52 -4.93 7.37
CA ASN A 88 -1.37 -5.82 7.27
C ASN A 88 -0.30 -5.27 6.31
N ILE A 89 -0.71 -4.79 5.13
CA ILE A 89 0.21 -4.19 4.14
C ILE A 89 0.88 -2.94 4.73
N LEU A 90 0.12 -2.06 5.39
CA LEU A 90 0.68 -0.85 6.00
C LEU A 90 1.56 -1.15 7.22
N THR A 91 1.26 -2.20 7.97
CA THR A 91 2.11 -2.67 9.07
C THR A 91 3.44 -3.20 8.53
N PHE A 92 3.42 -3.98 7.45
CA PHE A 92 4.64 -4.38 6.75
C PHE A 92 5.45 -3.15 6.32
N ALA A 93 4.80 -2.15 5.72
CA ALA A 93 5.46 -0.91 5.33
C ALA A 93 6.13 -0.20 6.51
N ASP A 94 5.46 -0.10 7.67
CA ASP A 94 6.02 0.48 8.89
C ASP A 94 7.26 -0.28 9.37
N GLN A 95 7.17 -1.61 9.47
CA GLN A 95 8.27 -2.44 9.96
C GLN A 95 9.47 -2.46 9.01
N ALA A 96 9.21 -2.51 7.69
CA ALA A 96 10.27 -2.51 6.69
C ALA A 96 11.03 -1.17 6.64
N ASN A 97 10.32 -0.04 6.70
CA ASN A 97 10.96 1.28 6.79
C ASN A 97 11.79 1.39 8.06
N HIS A 98 11.26 0.93 9.21
CA HIS A 98 12.00 0.93 10.45
C HIS A 98 13.27 0.06 10.40
N ALA A 99 13.20 -1.10 9.74
CA ALA A 99 14.38 -1.95 9.56
C ALA A 99 15.47 -1.27 8.71
N LEU A 100 15.10 -0.54 7.65
CA LEU A 100 16.03 0.25 6.85
C LEU A 100 16.67 1.39 7.66
N GLU A 101 15.90 2.08 8.49
CA GLU A 101 16.42 3.11 9.41
C GLU A 101 17.46 2.56 10.39
N LEU A 102 17.30 1.30 10.80
CA LEU A 102 18.25 0.59 11.66
C LEU A 102 19.48 0.03 10.92
N GLY A 103 19.59 0.28 9.61
CA GLY A 103 20.74 -0.11 8.79
C GLY A 103 20.65 -1.51 8.18
N SER A 104 19.45 -2.13 8.18
CA SER A 104 19.21 -3.30 7.33
C SER A 104 19.21 -2.88 5.85
N TYR A 105 19.48 -3.84 4.97
CA TYR A 105 19.39 -3.65 3.53
C TYR A 105 18.10 -4.26 2.99
N PHE A 106 17.54 -3.67 1.93
CA PHE A 106 16.42 -4.27 1.22
C PHE A 106 16.96 -5.23 0.15
N THR A 107 16.58 -6.50 0.23
CA THR A 107 16.92 -7.52 -0.77
C THR A 107 15.60 -8.15 -1.24
N GLU A 108 15.34 -8.09 -2.54
CA GLU A 108 14.20 -8.78 -3.20
C GLU A 108 14.59 -10.21 -3.56
#